data_AF-A0A814HJV8-F1
#
_entry.id   AF-A0A814HJV8-F1
#
_cell.length_a   1.000
_cell.length_b   1.000
_cell.length_c   1.000
_cell.angle_alpha   90.00
_cell.angle_beta   90.00
_cell.angle_gamma   90.00
#
_symmetry.space_group_name_H-M   'P 1'
#
loop_
_entity.id
_entity.type
_entity.pdbx_description
1 polymer ?
#
loop_
_entity_poly.entity_id
_entity_poly.type
_entity_poly.pdbx_seq_one_letter_code
_entity_poly.pdbx_strand_id
1 'polypeptide(L)'
;MANRFLNPMKNLSKSLQFDSKILKSTSIPLNLSIRNESGFTDSSYTKTSIQKLTPDEGVSLQITSFNEFGFTLNQKIRILGPMIIFPKTIYSWNVADLDEVNEKSLLLFKLLEPKLDILVIGTGDKYSKIDPSVPKWLIENKINNFEILPTEKAINVFNFLLAENRFVGGAFLPSAITREVDLSVKRVFETASLYREIEEETKAEEVKRLKEKETKKIMDQ
;
A
#
# COMPACT_ATOMS: atom_id res chain seq x y z
N MET A 1 36.99 -59.42 -50.91
CA MET A 1 36.20 -58.44 -51.70
C MET A 1 36.10 -57.15 -50.89
N ALA A 2 36.15 -55.98 -51.56
CA ALA A 2 35.93 -54.59 -51.08
C ALA A 2 36.12 -54.25 -49.56
N ASN A 3 37.05 -53.37 -49.16
CA ASN A 3 36.92 -51.88 -49.17
C ASN A 3 35.61 -51.39 -48.50
N ARG A 4 35.51 -50.40 -47.59
CA ARG A 4 36.37 -49.31 -47.04
C ARG A 4 35.66 -48.79 -45.75
N PHE A 5 36.13 -47.87 -44.89
CA PHE A 5 37.28 -46.95 -44.81
C PHE A 5 37.63 -46.66 -43.31
N LEU A 6 38.86 -46.20 -43.05
CA LEU A 6 39.31 -45.20 -42.04
C LEU A 6 38.52 -44.95 -40.72
N ASN A 7 39.12 -45.42 -39.62
CA ASN A 7 39.61 -44.67 -38.43
C ASN A 7 39.72 -43.12 -38.54
N PRO A 8 39.89 -42.33 -37.43
CA PRO A 8 39.78 -42.68 -35.99
C PRO A 8 39.29 -41.57 -34.99
N MET A 9 39.16 -41.98 -33.70
CA MET A 9 39.56 -41.25 -32.46
C MET A 9 38.78 -40.04 -31.86
N LYS A 10 38.60 -40.16 -30.53
CA LYS A 10 38.62 -39.11 -29.47
C LYS A 10 37.51 -38.04 -29.50
N ASN A 11 36.74 -37.84 -28.43
CA ASN A 11 37.25 -37.61 -27.07
C ASN A 11 36.27 -37.94 -25.93
N LEU A 12 36.81 -37.90 -24.70
CA LEU A 12 36.13 -38.25 -23.44
C LEU A 12 35.00 -37.29 -23.04
N SER A 13 34.09 -37.83 -22.23
CA SER A 13 32.94 -37.17 -21.62
C SER A 13 33.27 -36.22 -20.45
N LYS A 14 32.51 -35.13 -20.38
CA LYS A 14 32.08 -34.34 -19.20
C LYS A 14 31.30 -33.11 -19.73
N SER A 15 30.16 -32.68 -19.20
CA SER A 15 29.23 -33.28 -18.24
C SER A 15 27.95 -32.42 -18.20
N LEU A 16 26.79 -33.05 -17.96
CA LEU A 16 25.58 -32.44 -17.39
C LEU A 16 24.99 -31.20 -18.12
N GLN A 17 24.20 -31.48 -19.17
CA GLN A 17 22.90 -30.80 -19.32
C GLN A 17 21.84 -31.89 -19.16
N PHE A 18 20.97 -31.76 -18.15
CA PHE A 18 19.85 -32.68 -17.98
C PHE A 18 18.58 -32.03 -18.53
N ASP A 19 18.09 -32.61 -19.62
CA ASP A 19 16.92 -32.12 -20.35
C ASP A 19 15.66 -32.05 -19.48
N SER A 20 14.88 -31.01 -19.74
CA SER A 20 13.48 -30.94 -19.33
C SER A 20 12.68 -32.14 -19.81
N LYS A 21 11.88 -32.78 -18.94
CA LYS A 21 10.63 -33.47 -19.37
C LYS A 21 9.62 -33.76 -18.24
N ILE A 22 8.60 -32.88 -18.21
CA ILE A 22 7.16 -33.10 -18.01
C ILE A 22 6.60 -33.53 -16.62
N LEU A 23 5.37 -33.05 -16.38
CA LEU A 23 4.26 -33.54 -15.53
C LEU A 23 4.18 -32.91 -14.12
N LYS A 24 3.03 -32.36 -13.66
CA LYS A 24 1.64 -32.38 -14.18
C LYS A 24 0.95 -31.02 -14.10
N SER A 25 -0.03 -30.83 -14.99
CA SER A 25 -1.12 -29.87 -14.84
C SER A 25 -1.82 -30.00 -13.47
N THR A 26 -1.96 -28.88 -12.78
CA THR A 26 -3.13 -28.62 -11.95
C THR A 26 -3.61 -27.20 -12.25
N SER A 27 -4.57 -27.10 -13.16
CA SER A 27 -5.33 -25.89 -13.42
C SER A 27 -6.17 -25.52 -12.19
N ILE A 28 -5.59 -24.76 -11.26
CA ILE A 28 -6.35 -24.12 -10.19
C ILE A 28 -7.03 -22.89 -10.81
N PRO A 29 -8.36 -22.73 -10.70
CA PRO A 29 -9.06 -21.66 -11.39
C PRO A 29 -8.60 -20.30 -10.89
N LEU A 30 -8.16 -19.45 -11.82
CA LEU A 30 -8.16 -18.00 -11.64
C LEU A 30 -9.61 -17.56 -11.41
N ASN A 31 -10.02 -17.37 -10.16
CA ASN A 31 -11.31 -16.75 -9.82
C ASN A 31 -11.26 -15.22 -10.07
N LEU A 32 -10.94 -14.85 -11.31
CA LEU A 32 -11.13 -13.53 -11.86
C LEU A 32 -12.62 -13.32 -12.14
N SER A 33 -13.39 -12.97 -11.11
CA SER A 33 -14.83 -12.70 -11.24
C SER A 33 -15.11 -11.26 -11.69
N ILE A 34 -14.60 -10.90 -12.87
CA ILE A 34 -15.13 -9.74 -13.62
C ILE A 34 -16.36 -10.22 -14.38
N ARG A 35 -17.55 -9.75 -13.98
CA ARG A 35 -18.79 -9.86 -14.76
C ARG A 35 -19.61 -8.58 -14.65
N ASN A 36 -19.20 -7.58 -15.44
CA ASN A 36 -20.11 -6.55 -15.92
C ASN A 36 -20.64 -7.00 -17.29
N GLU A 37 -21.71 -7.79 -17.30
CA GLU A 37 -22.55 -7.93 -18.50
C GLU A 37 -23.65 -6.86 -18.40
N SER A 38 -23.55 -5.85 -19.26
CA SER A 38 -24.51 -4.75 -19.34
C SER A 38 -25.79 -5.21 -20.06
N GLY A 39 -26.69 -5.86 -19.33
CA GLY A 39 -28.08 -6.10 -19.72
C GLY A 39 -29.00 -5.00 -19.18
N PHE A 40 -29.65 -4.27 -20.09
CA PHE A 40 -30.51 -3.12 -19.77
C PHE A 40 -31.94 -3.54 -19.44
N THR A 41 -32.41 -3.30 -18.21
CA THR A 41 -33.75 -2.74 -17.88
C THR A 41 -33.84 -2.40 -16.38
N ASP A 42 -34.12 -1.11 -16.10
CA ASP A 42 -34.81 -0.51 -14.93
C ASP A 42 -34.54 -0.97 -13.46
N SER A 43 -34.70 -0.02 -12.53
CA SER A 43 -34.50 -0.09 -11.07
C SER A 43 -33.05 -0.30 -10.58
N SER A 44 -32.45 0.79 -10.10
CA SER A 44 -31.06 0.87 -9.65
C SER A 44 -30.85 0.30 -8.24
N TYR A 45 -30.63 -1.00 -8.13
CA TYR A 45 -30.04 -1.62 -6.93
C TYR A 45 -28.55 -1.84 -7.16
N THR A 46 -27.70 -0.92 -6.68
CA THR A 46 -26.26 -1.14 -6.64
C THR A 46 -25.96 -2.24 -5.61
N LYS A 47 -25.87 -3.50 -6.07
CA LYS A 47 -25.65 -4.66 -5.20
C LYS A 47 -24.22 -4.64 -4.65
N THR A 48 -24.04 -4.07 -3.46
CA THR A 48 -22.79 -4.12 -2.71
C THR A 48 -22.46 -5.58 -2.35
N SER A 49 -21.61 -6.21 -3.15
CA SER A 49 -21.23 -7.62 -2.98
C SER A 49 -20.14 -7.75 -1.92
N ILE A 50 -20.52 -8.09 -0.69
CA ILE A 50 -19.58 -8.35 0.40
C ILE A 50 -19.01 -9.78 0.24
N GLN A 51 -17.73 -9.88 -0.11
CA GLN A 51 -17.01 -11.16 -0.07
C GLN A 51 -16.47 -11.41 1.34
N LYS A 52 -17.14 -12.28 2.11
CA LYS A 52 -16.67 -12.74 3.42
C LYS A 52 -15.79 -13.98 3.25
N LEU A 53 -14.49 -13.86 3.49
CA LEU A 53 -13.59 -14.99 3.69
C LEU A 53 -13.42 -15.26 5.19
N THR A 54 -13.36 -16.54 5.57
CA THR A 54 -13.11 -17.01 6.95
C THR A 54 -11.99 -18.06 6.86
N PRO A 55 -10.94 -18.01 7.70
CA PRO A 55 -9.84 -18.97 7.67
C PRO A 55 -10.24 -20.34 8.23
N ASP A 56 -9.42 -21.36 7.97
CA ASP A 56 -9.49 -22.66 8.64
C ASP A 56 -9.45 -22.52 10.18
N GLU A 57 -10.09 -23.46 10.87
CA GLU A 57 -10.41 -23.35 12.30
C GLU A 57 -9.18 -23.02 13.18
N GLY A 58 -9.31 -21.95 13.96
CA GLY A 58 -8.33 -21.54 14.98
C GLY A 58 -7.22 -20.60 14.49
N VAL A 59 -7.01 -20.43 13.19
CA VAL A 59 -5.95 -19.54 12.67
C VAL A 59 -6.47 -18.11 12.51
N SER A 60 -5.77 -17.12 13.07
CA SER A 60 -6.08 -15.71 12.89
C SER A 60 -5.52 -15.14 11.57
N LEU A 61 -6.20 -14.17 10.98
CA LEU A 61 -5.82 -13.56 9.70
C LEU A 61 -4.73 -12.51 9.89
N GLN A 62 -3.49 -12.87 9.54
CA GLN A 62 -2.31 -11.98 9.64
C GLN A 62 -1.94 -11.41 8.27
N ILE A 63 -1.56 -10.14 8.22
CA ILE A 63 -1.08 -9.49 7.00
C ILE A 63 0.42 -9.81 6.84
N THR A 64 0.80 -10.47 5.75
CA THR A 64 2.19 -10.94 5.52
C THR A 64 2.97 -10.02 4.58
N SER A 65 2.30 -9.37 3.63
CA SER A 65 2.88 -8.34 2.77
C SER A 65 1.79 -7.47 2.14
N PHE A 66 2.21 -6.35 1.54
CA PHE A 66 1.33 -5.44 0.82
C PHE A 66 2.05 -4.84 -0.40
N ASN A 67 1.26 -4.27 -1.32
CA ASN A 67 1.74 -3.50 -2.47
C ASN A 67 0.69 -2.43 -2.85
N GLU A 68 0.96 -1.68 -3.91
CA GLU A 68 0.08 -0.62 -4.43
C GLU A 68 -1.34 -1.12 -4.79
N PHE A 69 -1.48 -2.41 -5.10
CA PHE A 69 -2.75 -3.01 -5.52
C PHE A 69 -3.53 -3.68 -4.38
N GLY A 70 -2.96 -3.86 -3.20
CA GLY A 70 -3.59 -4.65 -2.14
C GLY A 70 -2.61 -5.35 -1.19
N PHE A 71 -3.04 -6.50 -0.68
CA PHE A 71 -2.44 -7.16 0.47
C PHE A 71 -2.38 -8.68 0.29
N THR A 72 -1.34 -9.31 0.85
CA THR A 72 -1.25 -10.76 0.99
C THR A 72 -1.32 -11.12 2.47
N LEU A 73 -2.24 -12.02 2.81
CA LEU A 73 -2.41 -12.54 4.16
C LEU A 73 -1.72 -13.90 4.30
N ASN A 74 -1.73 -14.44 5.51
CA ASN A 74 -1.40 -15.85 5.71
C ASN A 74 -2.33 -16.77 4.91
N GLN A 75 -1.97 -18.07 4.82
CA GLN A 75 -2.67 -19.05 3.98
C GLN A 75 -2.69 -18.72 2.46
N LYS A 76 -1.82 -17.80 2.00
CA LYS A 76 -1.70 -17.32 0.60
C LYS A 76 -2.93 -16.57 0.07
N ILE A 77 -3.82 -16.11 0.96
CA ILE A 77 -4.97 -15.28 0.57
C ILE A 77 -4.45 -13.93 0.06
N ARG A 78 -4.97 -13.46 -1.07
CA ARG A 78 -4.65 -12.16 -1.66
C ARG A 78 -5.91 -11.32 -1.76
N ILE A 79 -5.84 -10.08 -1.29
CA ILE A 79 -6.91 -9.09 -1.30
C ILE A 79 -6.46 -7.95 -2.21
N LEU A 80 -7.34 -7.48 -3.09
CA LEU A 80 -7.10 -6.34 -3.96
C LEU A 80 -7.89 -5.13 -3.47
N GLY A 81 -7.25 -3.95 -3.54
CA GLY A 81 -7.75 -2.69 -3.04
C GLY A 81 -7.74 -2.57 -1.51
N PRO A 82 -8.34 -1.49 -0.99
CA PRO A 82 -8.50 -1.26 0.44
C PRO A 82 -9.39 -2.31 1.13
N MET A 83 -9.09 -2.59 2.39
CA MET A 83 -9.84 -3.56 3.18
C MET A 83 -10.06 -3.14 4.63
N ILE A 84 -11.10 -3.71 5.22
CA ILE A 84 -11.27 -3.82 6.66
C ILE A 84 -11.04 -5.28 7.04
N ILE A 85 -10.28 -5.53 8.10
CA ILE A 85 -9.89 -6.86 8.56
C ILE A 85 -10.09 -6.98 10.08
N PHE A 86 -10.54 -8.15 10.50
CA PHE A 86 -10.71 -8.59 11.88
C PHE A 86 -10.02 -9.96 12.03
N PRO A 87 -9.85 -10.50 13.26
CA PRO A 87 -9.07 -11.72 13.48
C PRO A 87 -9.50 -12.94 12.65
N LYS A 88 -10.76 -12.99 12.20
CA LYS A 88 -11.35 -14.13 11.44
C LYS A 88 -12.12 -13.71 10.17
N THR A 89 -12.19 -12.43 9.83
CA THR A 89 -12.98 -11.95 8.68
C THR A 89 -12.34 -10.77 7.97
N ILE A 90 -12.53 -10.69 6.66
CA ILE A 90 -12.13 -9.56 5.82
C ILE A 90 -13.38 -8.99 5.13
N TYR A 91 -13.38 -7.69 4.90
CA TYR A 91 -14.34 -6.94 4.11
C TYR A 91 -13.58 -6.04 3.13
N SER A 92 -14.04 -5.93 1.88
CA SER A 92 -13.55 -4.88 0.99
C SER A 92 -14.02 -3.52 1.50
N TRP A 93 -13.14 -2.52 1.48
CA TRP A 93 -13.44 -1.17 1.96
C TRP A 93 -13.64 -0.22 0.77
N ASN A 94 -14.83 0.34 0.63
CA ASN A 94 -15.19 1.19 -0.50
C ASN A 94 -14.75 2.64 -0.24
N VAL A 95 -13.45 2.87 -0.38
CA VAL A 95 -12.71 4.13 -0.25
C VAL A 95 -11.60 4.05 -1.30
N ALA A 96 -11.35 5.09 -2.09
CA ALA A 96 -10.26 5.11 -3.08
C ALA A 96 -8.96 5.66 -2.50
N ASP A 97 -9.05 6.66 -1.63
CA ASP A 97 -7.92 7.40 -1.05
C ASP A 97 -8.27 7.92 0.36
N LEU A 98 -7.28 8.39 1.11
CA LEU A 98 -7.41 8.91 2.48
C LEU A 98 -8.48 10.02 2.62
N ASP A 99 -8.68 10.81 1.57
CA ASP A 99 -9.66 11.91 1.55
C ASP A 99 -11.13 11.40 1.51
N GLU A 100 -11.35 10.13 1.16
CA GLU A 100 -12.66 9.46 1.24
C GLU A 100 -12.89 8.73 2.59
N VAL A 101 -11.95 8.82 3.53
CA VAL A 101 -12.14 8.31 4.90
C VAL A 101 -12.99 9.29 5.70
N ASN A 102 -14.22 8.87 6.01
CA ASN A 102 -15.23 9.68 6.67
C ASN A 102 -16.18 8.81 7.51
N GLU A 103 -17.16 9.44 8.16
CA GLU A 103 -18.15 8.79 9.02
C GLU A 103 -18.87 7.61 8.36
N LYS A 104 -19.18 7.70 7.05
CA LYS A 104 -19.91 6.66 6.32
C LYS A 104 -19.01 5.47 6.00
N SER A 105 -17.76 5.71 5.60
CA SER A 105 -16.79 4.64 5.33
C SER A 105 -16.30 3.95 6.61
N LEU A 106 -16.45 4.58 7.79
CA LEU A 106 -16.14 3.99 9.10
C LEU A 106 -17.37 3.45 9.88
N LEU A 107 -18.58 3.57 9.32
CA LEU A 107 -19.85 3.22 9.98
C LEU A 107 -19.89 1.76 10.49
N LEU A 108 -19.18 0.84 9.82
CA LEU A 108 -19.07 -0.57 10.24
C LEU A 108 -18.56 -0.72 11.68
N PHE A 109 -17.58 0.09 12.09
CA PHE A 109 -16.99 0.00 13.43
C PHE A 109 -17.94 0.45 14.53
N LYS A 110 -18.83 1.40 14.25
CA LYS A 110 -19.91 1.83 15.16
C LYS A 110 -20.92 0.70 15.40
N LEU A 111 -21.28 -0.01 14.33
CA LEU A 111 -22.29 -1.06 14.33
C LEU A 111 -21.79 -2.42 14.84
N LEU A 112 -20.47 -2.61 14.95
CA LEU A 112 -19.88 -3.86 15.41
C LEU A 112 -20.20 -4.15 16.88
N GLU A 113 -20.65 -5.38 17.16
CA GLU A 113 -20.74 -5.95 18.50
C GLU A 113 -20.04 -7.33 18.52
N PRO A 114 -19.18 -7.64 19.52
CA PRO A 114 -18.71 -6.73 20.58
C PRO A 114 -17.90 -5.54 20.03
N LYS A 115 -17.73 -4.50 20.83
CA LYS A 115 -16.83 -3.38 20.49
C LYS A 115 -15.38 -3.85 20.40
N LEU A 116 -14.60 -3.18 19.55
CA LEU A 116 -13.16 -3.43 19.41
C LEU A 116 -12.40 -3.01 20.66
N ASP A 117 -11.37 -3.79 21.01
CA ASP A 117 -10.37 -3.38 22.00
C ASP A 117 -9.52 -2.22 21.48
N ILE A 118 -9.29 -2.20 20.16
CA ILE A 118 -8.47 -1.23 19.44
C ILE A 118 -8.77 -1.27 17.93
N LEU A 119 -8.82 -0.09 17.29
CA LEU A 119 -8.94 0.08 15.85
C LEU A 119 -7.63 0.61 15.26
N VAL A 120 -7.07 -0.04 14.24
CA VAL A 120 -5.85 0.39 13.56
C VAL A 120 -6.21 0.87 12.14
N ILE A 121 -5.82 2.08 11.77
CA ILE A 121 -6.08 2.68 10.46
C ILE A 121 -4.75 2.91 9.73
N GLY A 122 -4.57 2.24 8.59
CA GLY A 122 -3.44 2.39 7.66
C GLY A 122 -3.74 3.41 6.56
N THR A 123 -3.00 4.52 6.55
CA THR A 123 -3.21 5.68 5.65
C THR A 123 -2.53 5.57 4.28
N GLY A 124 -1.96 4.42 3.93
CA GLY A 124 -1.05 4.26 2.79
C GLY A 124 0.34 4.83 3.09
N ASP A 125 0.98 5.40 2.06
CA ASP A 125 2.28 6.09 2.12
C ASP A 125 2.13 7.53 2.64
N LYS A 126 0.90 8.00 2.74
CA LYS A 126 0.60 9.37 3.14
C LYS A 126 0.83 9.54 4.64
N TYR A 127 1.92 10.25 4.97
CA TYR A 127 2.13 10.92 6.25
C TYR A 127 1.29 12.21 6.40
N SER A 128 0.37 12.50 5.46
CA SER A 128 -0.55 13.62 5.58
C SER A 128 -1.50 13.43 6.76
N LYS A 129 -1.84 14.54 7.42
CA LYS A 129 -2.84 14.53 8.49
C LYS A 129 -4.20 14.12 7.91
N ILE A 130 -4.79 13.08 8.47
CA ILE A 130 -6.21 12.75 8.27
C ILE A 130 -7.09 13.95 8.69
N ASP A 131 -8.27 14.10 8.09
CA ASP A 131 -9.25 15.11 8.51
C ASP A 131 -9.55 14.95 10.03
N PRO A 132 -9.36 16.00 10.86
CA PRO A 132 -9.68 15.98 12.29
C PRO A 132 -11.12 15.57 12.64
N SER A 133 -12.04 15.65 11.68
CA SER A 133 -13.42 15.18 11.80
C SER A 133 -13.50 13.67 12.03
N VAL A 134 -12.58 12.89 11.45
CA VAL A 134 -12.53 11.42 11.59
C VAL A 134 -12.23 10.97 13.03
N PRO A 135 -11.11 11.35 13.68
CA PRO A 135 -10.84 10.96 15.06
C PRO A 135 -11.87 11.55 16.04
N LYS A 136 -12.40 12.75 15.77
CA LYS A 136 -13.50 13.33 16.56
C LYS A 136 -14.73 12.42 16.52
N TRP A 137 -15.15 11.98 15.33
CA TRP A 137 -16.29 11.09 15.15
C TRP A 137 -16.07 9.72 15.82
N LEU A 138 -14.87 9.15 15.76
CA LEU A 138 -14.54 7.89 16.44
C LEU A 138 -14.80 8.00 17.96
N ILE A 139 -14.30 9.07 18.59
CA ILE A 139 -14.50 9.35 20.03
C ILE A 139 -15.98 9.54 20.36
N GLU A 140 -16.71 10.34 19.57
CA GLU A 140 -18.17 10.57 19.76
C GLU A 140 -18.98 9.26 19.66
N ASN A 141 -18.49 8.29 18.89
CA ASN A 141 -19.12 6.97 18.72
C ASN A 141 -18.53 5.88 19.64
N LYS A 142 -17.82 6.28 20.70
CA LYS A 142 -17.23 5.40 21.74
C LYS A 142 -16.11 4.48 21.24
N ILE A 143 -15.52 4.76 20.09
CA ILE A 143 -14.32 4.08 19.59
C ILE A 143 -13.13 4.92 20.04
N ASN A 144 -12.78 4.82 21.32
CA ASN A 144 -11.79 5.71 21.94
C ASN A 144 -10.34 5.25 21.77
N ASN A 145 -10.13 3.95 21.53
CA ASN A 145 -8.81 3.37 21.36
C ASN A 145 -8.56 3.10 19.88
N PHE A 146 -7.83 4.00 19.22
CA PHE A 146 -7.48 3.86 17.82
C PHE A 146 -6.09 4.42 17.50
N GLU A 147 -5.44 3.81 16.52
CA GLU A 147 -4.12 4.19 16.01
C GLU A 147 -4.25 4.55 14.52
N ILE A 148 -3.69 5.69 14.11
CA ILE A 148 -3.71 6.15 12.71
C ILE A 148 -2.27 6.31 12.25
N LEU A 149 -1.83 5.43 11.35
CA LEU A 149 -0.42 5.24 11.00
C LEU A 149 -0.27 4.98 9.49
N PRO A 150 0.91 5.24 8.89
CA PRO A 150 1.24 4.73 7.55
C PRO A 150 1.05 3.22 7.48
N THR A 151 0.60 2.70 6.34
CA THR A 151 0.14 1.30 6.21
C THR A 151 1.19 0.28 6.66
N GLU A 152 2.48 0.49 6.38
CA GLU A 152 3.57 -0.39 6.85
C GLU A 152 3.58 -0.52 8.39
N LYS A 153 3.51 0.60 9.11
CA LYS A 153 3.53 0.65 10.57
C LYS A 153 2.22 0.12 11.15
N ALA A 154 1.10 0.47 10.54
CA ALA A 154 -0.24 0.01 10.91
C ALA A 154 -0.34 -1.52 10.85
N ILE A 155 0.22 -2.15 9.80
CA ILE A 155 0.27 -3.62 9.66
C ILE A 155 1.03 -4.28 10.82
N ASN A 156 2.19 -3.73 11.19
CA ASN A 156 2.99 -4.26 12.30
C ASN A 156 2.25 -4.18 13.64
N VAL A 157 1.60 -3.03 13.92
CA VAL A 157 0.77 -2.84 15.12
C VAL A 157 -0.41 -3.81 15.14
N PHE A 158 -1.14 -3.95 14.03
CA PHE A 158 -2.25 -4.89 13.91
C PHE A 158 -1.81 -6.35 14.15
N ASN A 159 -0.75 -6.80 13.49
CA ASN A 159 -0.24 -8.18 13.64
C ASN A 159 0.24 -8.46 15.08
N PHE A 160 0.85 -7.46 15.75
CA PHE A 160 1.27 -7.56 17.15
C PHE A 160 0.06 -7.73 18.09
N LEU A 161 -0.93 -6.83 18.00
CA LEU A 161 -2.16 -6.88 18.81
C LEU A 161 -2.97 -8.16 18.57
N LEU A 162 -2.94 -8.66 17.33
CA LEU A 162 -3.56 -9.93 16.96
C LEU A 162 -2.84 -11.13 17.58
N ALA A 163 -1.51 -11.08 17.72
CA ALA A 163 -0.73 -12.11 18.42
C ALA A 163 -0.93 -12.06 19.95
N GLU A 164 -1.26 -10.90 20.52
CA GLU A 164 -1.72 -10.76 21.92
C GLU A 164 -3.15 -11.30 22.16
N ASN A 165 -3.80 -11.89 21.14
CA ASN A 165 -5.20 -12.34 21.18
C ASN A 165 -6.23 -11.24 21.52
N ARG A 166 -5.92 -9.97 21.24
CA ARG A 166 -6.86 -8.85 21.41
C ARG A 166 -7.87 -8.80 20.26
N PHE A 167 -9.08 -8.30 20.53
CA PHE A 167 -10.09 -8.09 19.51
C PHE A 167 -9.83 -6.77 18.76
N VAL A 168 -8.81 -6.81 17.91
CA VAL A 168 -8.37 -5.71 17.03
C VAL A 168 -9.16 -5.67 15.73
N GLY A 169 -9.55 -4.47 15.30
CA GLY A 169 -10.00 -4.20 13.93
C GLY A 169 -8.94 -3.41 13.18
N GLY A 170 -8.80 -3.67 11.88
CA GLY A 170 -7.91 -2.93 10.99
C GLY A 170 -8.66 -2.37 9.79
N ALA A 171 -8.34 -1.15 9.36
CA ALA A 171 -8.77 -0.56 8.10
C ALA A 171 -7.53 -0.08 7.34
N PHE A 172 -7.27 -0.58 6.13
CA PHE A 172 -6.01 -0.36 5.43
C PHE A 172 -6.21 0.09 4.00
N LEU A 173 -5.59 1.23 3.65
CA LEU A 173 -5.34 1.62 2.27
C LEU A 173 -4.06 0.91 1.76
N PRO A 174 -4.07 0.31 0.56
CA PRO A 174 -2.89 -0.31 -0.05
C PRO A 174 -1.88 0.78 -0.40
N SER A 175 -0.62 0.37 -0.56
CA SER A 175 0.46 1.31 -0.82
C SER A 175 1.65 0.65 -1.49
N ALA A 176 2.30 1.39 -2.38
CA ALA A 176 3.61 0.96 -2.85
C ALA A 176 4.56 0.96 -1.65
N ILE A 177 5.42 -0.04 -1.48
CA ILE A 177 6.56 0.12 -0.58
C ILE A 177 7.55 1.06 -1.30
N THR A 178 7.24 2.35 -1.27
CA THR A 178 8.25 3.39 -1.40
C THR A 178 9.11 3.21 -0.15
N ARG A 179 10.30 2.64 -0.31
CA ARG A 179 11.30 2.63 0.75
C ARG A 179 11.75 4.07 0.98
N GLU A 180 10.94 4.83 1.71
CA GLU A 180 11.27 6.18 2.07
C GLU A 180 12.51 6.13 2.96
N VAL A 181 13.62 6.60 2.39
CA VAL A 181 14.79 7.03 3.13
C VAL A 181 14.32 8.15 4.05
N ASP A 182 13.94 7.75 5.26
CA ASP A 182 13.65 8.55 6.46
C ASP A 182 13.09 9.95 6.16
N LEU A 183 11.79 10.18 6.34
CA LEU A 183 11.16 11.50 6.06
C LEU A 183 11.77 12.67 6.87
N SER A 184 12.54 12.37 7.91
CA SER A 184 13.42 13.32 8.59
C SER A 184 14.44 13.90 7.60
N VAL A 185 15.12 13.03 6.85
CA VAL A 185 16.07 13.35 5.78
C VAL A 185 15.37 14.09 4.62
N LYS A 186 14.18 13.65 4.18
CA LYS A 186 13.41 14.33 3.13
C LYS A 186 13.08 15.78 3.49
N ARG A 187 12.54 16.03 4.69
CA ARG A 187 12.29 17.40 5.18
C ARG A 187 13.56 18.24 5.30
N VAL A 188 14.68 17.65 5.72
CA VAL A 188 15.97 18.35 5.78
C VAL A 188 16.44 18.77 4.38
N PHE A 189 16.31 17.90 3.37
CA PHE A 189 16.66 18.24 1.98
C PHE A 189 15.74 19.29 1.35
N GLU A 190 14.42 19.20 1.57
CA GLU A 190 13.45 20.21 1.11
C GLU A 190 13.74 21.57 1.76
N THR A 191 14.00 21.58 3.07
CA THR A 191 14.33 22.79 3.84
C THR A 191 15.67 23.40 3.38
N ALA A 192 16.70 22.58 3.17
CA ALA A 192 18.01 23.05 2.71
C ALA A 192 17.97 23.61 1.28
N SER A 193 17.17 23.01 0.40
CA SER A 193 16.96 23.51 -0.97
C SER A 193 16.29 24.89 -0.96
N LEU A 194 15.24 25.06 -0.14
CA LEU A 194 14.54 26.34 -0.02
C LEU A 194 15.43 27.47 0.50
N TYR A 195 16.25 27.23 1.54
CA TYR A 195 17.18 28.23 2.04
C TYR A 195 18.22 28.64 1.00
N ARG A 196 18.68 27.70 0.16
CA ARG A 196 19.62 27.98 -0.91
C ARG A 196 19.00 28.85 -2.01
N GLU A 197 17.75 28.59 -2.39
CA GLU A 197 17.02 29.37 -3.38
C GLU A 197 16.86 30.83 -2.91
N ILE A 198 16.46 31.04 -1.65
CA ILE A 198 16.39 32.37 -1.00
C ILE A 198 17.77 33.07 -0.99
N GLU A 199 18.85 32.33 -0.73
CA GLU A 199 20.22 32.86 -0.79
C GLU A 199 20.66 33.26 -2.21
N GLU A 200 20.19 32.57 -3.24
CA GLU A 200 20.51 32.88 -4.64
C GLU A 200 19.68 34.08 -5.15
N GLU A 201 18.40 34.18 -4.77
CA GLU A 201 17.54 35.34 -5.05
C GLU A 201 18.04 36.63 -4.37
N THR A 202 18.35 36.58 -3.07
CA THR A 202 18.83 37.76 -2.32
C THR A 202 20.14 38.33 -2.88
N LYS A 203 21.08 37.46 -3.27
CA LYS A 203 22.34 37.86 -3.94
C LYS A 203 22.07 38.47 -5.32
N ALA A 204 21.15 37.90 -6.11
CA ALA A 204 20.79 38.44 -7.41
C ALA A 204 20.16 39.85 -7.29
N GLU A 205 19.31 40.06 -6.29
CA GLU A 205 18.65 41.34 -6.06
C GLU A 205 19.62 42.42 -5.53
N GLU A 206 20.58 42.05 -4.67
CA GLU A 206 21.63 42.97 -4.21
C GLU A 206 22.56 43.40 -5.35
N VAL A 207 23.00 42.46 -6.21
CA VAL A 207 23.79 42.77 -7.42
C VAL A 207 23.02 43.70 -8.37
N LYS A 208 21.70 43.53 -8.50
CA LYS A 208 20.86 44.43 -9.30
C LYS A 208 20.82 45.85 -8.71
N ARG A 209 20.61 45.99 -7.39
CA ARG A 209 20.60 47.28 -6.69
C ARG A 209 21.96 48.00 -6.77
N LEU A 210 23.07 47.28 -6.77
CA LEU A 210 24.40 47.85 -6.95
C LEU A 210 24.59 48.42 -8.36
N LYS A 211 24.23 47.65 -9.41
CA LYS A 211 24.28 48.12 -10.82
C LYS A 211 23.38 49.34 -11.07
N GLU A 212 22.20 49.40 -10.45
CA GLU A 212 21.29 50.56 -10.53
C GLU A 212 21.85 51.80 -9.80
N LYS A 213 22.63 51.63 -8.72
CA LYS A 213 23.33 52.74 -8.06
C LYS A 213 24.52 53.24 -8.87
N GLU A 214 25.28 52.34 -9.48
CA GLU A 214 26.42 52.70 -10.35
C GLU A 214 25.96 53.47 -11.59
N THR A 215 24.93 52.99 -12.28
CA THR A 215 24.37 53.69 -13.45
C THR A 215 23.79 55.07 -13.11
N LYS A 216 23.12 55.24 -11.98
CA LYS A 216 22.67 56.57 -11.52
C LYS A 216 23.84 57.51 -11.19
N LYS A 217 24.90 57.00 -10.54
CA LYS A 217 26.09 57.80 -10.21
C LYS A 217 26.87 58.28 -11.44
N ILE A 218 26.74 57.59 -12.57
CA ILE A 218 27.34 57.97 -13.86
C ILE A 218 26.50 59.04 -14.60
N MET A 219 25.24 59.25 -14.22
CA MET A 219 24.35 60.25 -14.84
C MET A 219 24.32 61.61 -14.12
N ASP A 220 24.83 61.69 -12.89
CA ASP A 220 24.94 62.93 -12.09
C ASP A 220 26.36 63.55 -12.14
N GLN A 221 27.16 63.23 -13.17
CA GLN A 221 28.48 63.82 -13.47
C GLN A 221 28.52 64.41 -14.88
#